data_AF-A0A931X0E6-F1
#
_entry.id   AF-A0A931X0E6-F1
#
_cell.length_a   1.000
_cell.length_b   1.000
_cell.length_c   1.000
_cell.angle_alpha   90.00
_cell.angle_beta   90.00
_cell.angle_gamma   90.00
#
_symmetry.space_group_name_H-M   'P 1'
#
loop_
_entity.id
_entity.type
_entity.pdbx_description
1 polymer ?
#
loop_
_entity_poly.entity_id
_entity_poly.type
_entity_poly.pdbx_seq_one_letter_code
_entity_poly.pdbx_strand_id
1 'polypeptide(L)'
;MRVCEVRRLHRVTYENGMRMQEDLVARRQRDEIPDQLLLLEHPPVITMGRSGQQSNLLATNELLSQRGVRFYETTRGGDITYHGPGQIVGYPIIHLGEGRRDIRKYVESIEEVLIRTASDFDVSARRWEINRGIWVGADKLAAIGVRVARWVTSHGFAFNVSPDMSHYQLITPCGLQGVGVTSLQRLLGEAPPLDAVRDSIVRHFANVFDRQIVERRDAMPVVKVVIHDGERVLLLRRTPSAGGNWQPVTGRIEAGETPHDAAIREMFEETGLEAPIAPLGLTQSFLIDASYLPEGSSARFADEHTFVARVPADAPVAIDAEEHAASAWFTIEAALDAIRWSDDREALELLRRTILSDR
;
A
#
# COMPACT_ATOMS: atom_id res chain seq x y z
N MET A 1 -29.70 7.45 -1.80
CA MET A 1 -28.52 6.60 -1.49
C MET A 1 -27.29 7.51 -1.44
N ARG A 2 -26.42 7.41 -0.42
CA ARG A 2 -25.21 8.26 -0.35
C ARG A 2 -24.18 7.78 -1.37
N VAL A 3 -23.45 8.71 -1.97
CA VAL A 3 -22.33 8.38 -2.86
C VAL A 3 -21.16 7.85 -2.04
N CYS A 4 -20.51 6.79 -2.54
CA CYS A 4 -19.21 6.35 -2.08
C CYS A 4 -18.27 6.22 -3.28
N GLU A 5 -17.15 6.92 -3.23
CA GLU A 5 -16.11 6.82 -4.25
C GLU A 5 -15.19 5.65 -3.95
N VAL A 6 -14.94 4.82 -4.97
CA VAL A 6 -14.04 3.67 -4.87
C VAL A 6 -12.76 3.96 -5.62
N ARG A 7 -11.63 3.71 -4.96
CA ARG A 7 -10.29 3.79 -5.55
C ARG A 7 -9.62 2.42 -5.41
N ARG A 8 -9.22 1.86 -6.55
CA ARG A 8 -8.43 0.63 -6.62
C ARG A 8 -6.98 1.05 -6.80
N LEU A 9 -6.26 1.07 -5.69
CA LEU A 9 -4.87 1.46 -5.65
C LEU A 9 -3.99 0.22 -5.86
N HIS A 10 -2.75 0.46 -6.28
CA HIS A 10 -1.73 -0.57 -6.43
C HIS A 10 -1.09 -0.91 -5.07
N ARG A 11 0.24 -1.10 -5.05
CA ARG A 11 1.00 -1.27 -3.83
C ARG A 11 1.06 0.07 -3.09
N VAL A 12 0.71 0.12 -1.81
CA VAL A 12 0.79 1.36 -1.01
C VAL A 12 1.64 1.07 0.21
N THR A 13 2.72 1.82 0.46
CA THR A 13 3.47 1.68 1.72
C THR A 13 2.58 2.00 2.92
N TYR A 14 2.83 1.39 4.07
CA TYR A 14 1.90 1.52 5.21
C TYR A 14 1.75 2.98 5.64
N GLU A 15 2.83 3.73 5.65
CA GLU A 15 2.88 5.16 5.96
C GLU A 15 2.05 5.99 4.99
N ASN A 16 2.13 5.72 3.70
CA ASN A 16 1.31 6.41 2.71
C ASN A 16 -0.17 6.06 2.85
N GLY A 17 -0.48 4.79 3.16
CA GLY A 17 -1.84 4.38 3.49
C GLY A 17 -2.38 5.13 4.70
N MET A 18 -1.55 5.41 5.71
CA MET A 18 -1.93 6.24 6.85
C MET A 18 -2.15 7.69 6.47
N ARG A 19 -1.23 8.32 5.72
CA ARG A 19 -1.37 9.71 5.26
C ARG A 19 -2.61 9.93 4.40
N MET A 20 -2.88 9.01 3.46
CA MET A 20 -4.11 9.01 2.66
C MET A 20 -5.36 9.02 3.53
N GLN A 21 -5.40 8.14 4.52
CA GLN A 21 -6.55 8.05 5.42
C GLN A 21 -6.69 9.32 6.26
N GLU A 22 -5.60 9.90 6.75
CA GLU A 22 -5.64 11.14 7.52
C GLU A 22 -6.22 12.31 6.71
N ASP A 23 -5.77 12.52 5.47
CA ASP A 23 -6.33 13.54 4.56
C ASP A 23 -7.82 13.30 4.29
N LEU A 24 -8.17 12.10 3.83
CA LEU A 24 -9.54 11.76 3.46
C LEU A 24 -10.50 11.80 4.65
N VAL A 25 -10.07 11.35 5.83
CA VAL A 25 -10.85 11.48 7.06
C VAL A 25 -11.10 12.94 7.39
N ALA A 26 -10.07 13.79 7.31
CA ALA A 26 -10.20 15.21 7.62
C ALA A 26 -11.18 15.92 6.66
N ARG A 27 -11.05 15.67 5.35
CA ARG A 27 -11.95 16.20 4.32
C ARG A 27 -13.38 15.67 4.47
N ARG A 28 -13.52 14.36 4.75
CA ARG A 28 -14.83 13.76 5.01
C ARG A 28 -15.49 14.32 6.26
N GLN A 29 -14.74 14.57 7.34
CA GLN A 29 -15.27 15.19 8.56
C GLN A 29 -15.79 16.63 8.33
N ARG A 30 -15.26 17.33 7.32
CA ARG A 30 -15.73 18.64 6.86
C ARG A 30 -16.82 18.57 5.77
N ASP A 31 -17.25 17.35 5.40
CA ASP A 31 -18.22 17.09 4.33
C ASP A 31 -17.79 17.62 2.94
N GLU A 32 -16.48 17.76 2.71
CA GLU A 32 -15.90 18.26 1.46
C GLU A 32 -15.84 17.19 0.36
N ILE A 33 -15.92 15.92 0.74
CA ILE A 33 -15.87 14.76 -0.15
C ILE A 33 -16.94 13.73 0.25
N PRO A 34 -17.42 12.88 -0.69
CA PRO A 34 -18.29 11.76 -0.35
C PRO A 34 -17.55 10.70 0.46
N ASP A 35 -18.29 9.69 0.95
CA ASP A 35 -17.71 8.49 1.56
C ASP A 35 -16.67 7.86 0.60
N GLN A 36 -15.59 7.27 1.12
CA GLN A 36 -14.56 6.64 0.30
C GLN A 36 -14.40 5.16 0.65
N LEU A 37 -14.01 4.35 -0.33
CA LEU A 37 -13.49 3.00 -0.13
C LEU A 37 -12.20 2.86 -0.93
N LEU A 38 -11.07 2.79 -0.22
CA LEU A 38 -9.79 2.44 -0.83
C LEU A 38 -9.62 0.92 -0.78
N LEU A 39 -9.25 0.32 -1.90
CA LEU A 39 -8.82 -1.07 -1.99
C LEU A 39 -7.38 -1.11 -2.49
N LEU A 40 -6.49 -1.75 -1.74
CA LEU A 40 -5.05 -1.73 -2.00
C LEU A 40 -4.37 -3.00 -1.49
N GLU A 41 -3.06 -3.08 -1.72
CA GLU A 41 -2.20 -4.04 -1.03
C GLU A 41 -1.01 -3.30 -0.40
N HIS A 42 -0.55 -3.75 0.77
CA HIS A 42 0.68 -3.22 1.40
C HIS A 42 1.89 -4.07 1.04
N PRO A 43 3.12 -3.53 0.96
CA PRO A 43 4.32 -4.33 1.10
C PRO A 43 4.29 -5.16 2.39
N PRO A 44 5.08 -6.23 2.52
CA PRO A 44 5.09 -7.05 3.72
C PRO A 44 5.31 -6.20 4.99
N VAL A 45 4.30 -6.17 5.86
CA VAL A 45 4.29 -5.33 7.05
C VAL A 45 3.48 -5.98 8.15
N ILE A 46 4.03 -5.95 9.36
CA ILE A 46 3.32 -6.28 10.60
C ILE A 46 2.92 -4.97 11.27
N THR A 47 1.66 -4.89 11.70
CA THR A 47 1.12 -3.72 12.39
C THR A 47 0.62 -4.11 13.77
N MET A 48 0.89 -3.27 14.76
CA MET A 48 0.41 -3.44 16.13
C MET A 48 -0.56 -2.30 16.47
N GLY A 49 -1.81 -2.65 16.76
CA GLY A 49 -2.87 -1.69 17.10
C GLY A 49 -2.82 -1.22 18.56
N ARG A 50 -3.81 -0.42 18.97
CA ARG A 50 -3.85 0.19 20.31
C ARG A 50 -3.97 -0.80 21.47
N SER A 51 -4.49 -2.00 21.20
CA SER A 51 -4.58 -3.09 22.19
C SER A 51 -3.44 -4.10 22.01
N GLY A 52 -2.39 -3.69 21.31
CA GLY A 52 -1.19 -4.45 21.01
C GLY A 52 -0.46 -4.93 22.24
N GLN A 53 0.00 -6.18 22.24
CA GLN A 53 0.97 -6.67 23.21
C GLN A 53 2.27 -7.02 22.51
N GLN A 54 3.39 -6.49 23.00
CA GLN A 54 4.71 -6.74 22.41
C GLN A 54 5.06 -8.24 22.36
N SER A 55 4.58 -9.02 23.32
CA SER A 55 4.72 -10.47 23.37
C SER A 55 4.11 -11.20 22.16
N ASN A 56 3.23 -10.55 21.41
CA ASN A 56 2.62 -11.13 20.21
C ASN A 56 3.46 -10.90 18.95
N LEU A 57 4.54 -10.10 19.02
CA LEU A 57 5.59 -10.06 18.00
C LEU A 57 6.64 -11.11 18.35
N LEU A 58 6.67 -12.20 17.60
CA LEU A 58 7.59 -13.32 17.84
C LEU A 58 8.96 -13.09 17.18
N ALA A 59 9.00 -12.27 16.14
CA ALA A 59 10.20 -12.00 15.36
C ALA A 59 11.06 -10.90 15.99
N THR A 60 12.38 -11.07 15.95
CA THR A 60 13.34 -9.98 16.23
C THR A 60 13.44 -9.04 15.03
N ASN A 61 14.01 -7.85 15.25
CA ASN A 61 14.25 -6.89 14.16
C ASN A 61 15.12 -7.47 13.04
N GLU A 62 16.10 -8.32 13.39
CA GLU A 62 16.96 -9.00 12.44
C GLU A 62 16.17 -9.99 11.59
N LEU A 63 15.29 -10.78 12.20
CA LEU A 63 14.45 -11.74 11.48
C LEU A 63 13.43 -11.01 10.58
N LEU A 64 12.85 -9.92 11.06
CA LEU A 64 11.97 -9.04 10.26
C LEU A 64 12.70 -8.51 9.02
N SER A 65 13.91 -7.99 9.19
CA SER A 65 14.75 -7.50 8.10
C SER A 65 15.11 -8.60 7.11
N GLN A 66 15.51 -9.78 7.59
CA GLN A 66 15.82 -10.95 6.75
C GLN A 66 14.62 -11.43 5.94
N ARG A 67 13.41 -11.35 6.51
CA ARG A 67 12.15 -11.71 5.82
C ARG A 67 11.60 -10.57 4.97
N GLY A 68 12.22 -9.39 4.97
CA GLY A 68 11.72 -8.21 4.25
C GLY A 68 10.37 -7.73 4.77
N VAL A 69 10.10 -7.89 6.07
CA VAL A 69 8.84 -7.50 6.72
C VAL A 69 9.08 -6.31 7.62
N ARG A 70 8.36 -5.20 7.39
CA ARG A 70 8.45 -4.01 8.25
C ARG A 70 7.55 -4.14 9.48
N PHE A 71 7.81 -3.37 10.53
CA PHE A 71 6.98 -3.31 11.73
C PHE A 71 6.53 -1.89 12.03
N TYR A 72 5.23 -1.69 12.30
CA TYR A 72 4.68 -0.39 12.72
C TYR A 72 3.72 -0.54 13.89
N GLU A 73 3.83 0.36 14.85
CA GLU A 73 2.74 0.64 15.77
C GLU A 73 1.73 1.59 15.12
N THR A 74 0.45 1.40 15.40
CA THR A 74 -0.62 2.12 14.72
C THR A 74 -1.83 2.35 15.62
N THR A 75 -2.76 3.17 15.15
CA THR A 75 -3.88 3.67 15.96
C THR A 75 -5.19 2.89 15.75
N ARG A 76 -5.19 1.83 14.94
CA ARG A 76 -6.37 0.96 14.77
C ARG A 76 -6.69 0.20 16.06
N GLY A 77 -7.96 -0.21 16.18
CA GLY A 77 -8.34 -1.23 17.15
C GLY A 77 -7.68 -2.58 16.86
N GLY A 78 -7.73 -3.46 17.86
CA GLY A 78 -7.10 -4.78 17.82
C GLY A 78 -5.63 -4.77 18.21
N ASP A 79 -5.06 -5.95 18.20
CA ASP A 79 -3.70 -6.27 18.61
C ASP A 79 -2.80 -6.30 17.36
N ILE A 80 -2.14 -7.41 17.05
CA ILE A 80 -1.17 -7.53 15.96
C ILE A 80 -1.77 -8.18 14.70
N THR A 81 -1.31 -7.76 13.52
CA THR A 81 -1.66 -8.43 12.26
C THR A 81 -0.59 -8.23 11.18
N TYR A 82 -0.69 -9.00 10.11
CA TYR A 82 0.19 -8.94 8.95
C TYR A 82 -0.59 -8.47 7.70
N HIS A 83 0.09 -7.69 6.86
CA HIS A 83 -0.34 -7.30 5.53
C HIS A 83 0.78 -7.54 4.51
N GLY A 84 0.41 -7.86 3.27
CA GLY A 84 1.38 -8.11 2.20
C GLY A 84 0.75 -8.32 0.83
N PRO A 85 1.57 -8.55 -0.22
CA PRO A 85 1.10 -8.96 -1.54
C PRO A 85 0.13 -10.12 -1.50
N GLY A 86 -0.95 -10.07 -2.29
CA GLY A 86 -2.00 -11.09 -2.30
C GLY A 86 -3.05 -10.95 -1.18
N GLN A 87 -2.93 -9.96 -0.30
CA GLN A 87 -3.98 -9.60 0.66
C GLN A 87 -4.65 -8.29 0.26
N ILE A 88 -5.96 -8.31 0.05
CA ILE A 88 -6.72 -7.09 -0.25
C ILE A 88 -7.00 -6.38 1.06
N VAL A 89 -6.41 -5.19 1.21
CA VAL A 89 -6.69 -4.28 2.31
C VAL A 89 -7.73 -3.27 1.85
N GLY A 90 -8.79 -3.12 2.65
CA GLY A 90 -9.85 -2.15 2.41
C GLY A 90 -9.92 -1.11 3.50
N TYR A 91 -9.94 0.16 3.11
CA TYR A 91 -10.14 1.31 4.00
C TYR A 91 -11.45 2.04 3.67
N PRO A 92 -12.58 1.66 4.29
CA PRO A 92 -13.80 2.43 4.21
C PRO A 92 -13.68 3.68 5.10
N ILE A 93 -13.77 4.84 4.48
CA ILE A 93 -13.73 6.17 5.14
C ILE A 93 -15.13 6.77 4.98
N ILE A 94 -16.01 6.39 5.89
CA ILE A 94 -17.43 6.66 5.81
C ILE A 94 -17.89 7.47 7.02
N HIS A 95 -18.82 8.39 6.79
CA HIS A 95 -19.47 9.10 7.90
C HIS A 95 -20.68 8.30 8.40
N LEU A 96 -20.60 7.78 9.62
CA LEU A 96 -21.62 6.94 10.25
C LEU A 96 -22.95 7.68 10.55
N GLY A 97 -22.96 9.01 10.49
CA GLY A 97 -24.20 9.82 10.53
C GLY A 97 -24.89 9.76 11.89
N GLU A 98 -26.16 10.19 11.98
CA GLU A 98 -26.94 10.15 13.22
C GLU A 98 -27.67 8.82 13.43
N GLY A 99 -28.09 8.15 12.34
CA GLY A 99 -28.80 6.86 12.38
C GLY A 99 -27.93 5.60 12.26
N ARG A 100 -26.59 5.73 12.09
CA ARG A 100 -25.65 4.59 12.09
C ARG A 100 -24.51 4.76 13.10
N ARG A 101 -24.76 5.51 14.20
CA ARG A 101 -23.85 5.68 15.35
C ARG A 101 -23.69 4.38 16.15
N ASP A 102 -23.29 3.33 15.47
CA ASP A 102 -23.11 2.01 16.04
C ASP A 102 -21.89 1.37 15.38
N ILE A 103 -20.77 1.41 16.11
CA ILE A 103 -19.50 0.85 15.66
C ILE A 103 -19.60 -0.67 15.51
N ARG A 104 -20.41 -1.33 16.35
CA ARG A 104 -20.60 -2.79 16.27
C ARG A 104 -21.34 -3.14 15.00
N LYS A 105 -22.46 -2.46 14.70
CA LYS A 105 -23.19 -2.66 13.45
C LYS A 105 -22.35 -2.33 12.22
N TYR A 106 -21.48 -1.32 12.31
CA TYR A 106 -20.52 -1.00 11.25
C TYR A 106 -19.57 -2.17 10.99
N VAL A 107 -18.96 -2.72 12.04
CA VAL A 107 -18.07 -3.88 11.94
C VAL A 107 -18.81 -5.12 11.42
N GLU A 108 -20.02 -5.39 11.92
CA GLU A 108 -20.86 -6.49 11.45
C GLU A 108 -21.25 -6.34 9.98
N SER A 109 -21.40 -5.10 9.49
CA SER A 109 -21.63 -4.80 8.07
C SER A 109 -20.37 -5.08 7.23
N ILE A 110 -19.17 -4.74 7.71
CA ILE A 110 -17.93 -5.16 7.03
C ILE A 110 -17.84 -6.68 6.99
N GLU A 111 -18.08 -7.37 8.12
CA GLU A 111 -18.10 -8.83 8.17
C GLU A 111 -19.08 -9.41 7.15
N GLU A 112 -20.26 -8.82 6.98
CA GLU A 112 -21.26 -9.24 5.99
C GLU A 112 -20.73 -9.11 4.56
N VAL A 113 -20.10 -7.98 4.22
CA VAL A 113 -19.49 -7.76 2.90
C VAL A 113 -18.48 -8.85 2.60
N LEU A 114 -17.61 -9.16 3.56
CA LEU A 114 -16.54 -10.14 3.36
C LEU A 114 -17.06 -11.59 3.36
N ILE A 115 -18.09 -11.92 4.14
CA ILE A 115 -18.76 -13.23 4.11
C ILE A 115 -19.38 -13.47 2.74
N ARG A 116 -20.13 -12.49 2.22
CA ARG A 116 -20.74 -12.60 0.88
C ARG A 116 -19.68 -12.64 -0.22
N THR A 117 -18.58 -11.92 -0.04
CA THR A 117 -17.42 -11.99 -0.94
C THR A 117 -16.86 -13.41 -0.98
N ALA A 118 -16.57 -14.01 0.17
CA ALA A 118 -16.09 -15.39 0.25
C ALA A 118 -17.08 -16.39 -0.38
N SER A 119 -18.39 -16.16 -0.20
CA SER A 119 -19.44 -16.99 -0.78
C SER A 119 -19.49 -16.97 -2.31
N ASP A 120 -19.06 -15.89 -2.97
CA ASP A 120 -18.99 -15.86 -4.44
C ASP A 120 -17.87 -16.76 -5.00
N PHE A 121 -16.95 -17.21 -4.13
CA PHE A 121 -15.87 -18.14 -4.46
C PHE A 121 -16.07 -19.49 -3.74
N ASP A 122 -17.32 -19.84 -3.44
CA ASP A 122 -17.71 -21.11 -2.79
C ASP A 122 -17.09 -21.35 -1.40
N VAL A 123 -16.61 -20.30 -0.74
CA VAL A 123 -16.06 -20.36 0.62
C VAL A 123 -17.11 -19.95 1.65
N SER A 124 -17.53 -20.92 2.47
CA SER A 124 -18.48 -20.70 3.57
C SER A 124 -17.80 -20.10 4.80
N ALA A 125 -17.74 -18.77 4.86
CA ALA A 125 -17.22 -18.02 6.01
C ALA A 125 -18.32 -17.61 6.99
N ARG A 126 -17.95 -17.43 8.26
CA ARG A 126 -18.85 -17.02 9.35
C ARG A 126 -18.23 -15.97 10.26
N ARG A 127 -19.08 -15.31 11.05
CA ARG A 127 -18.66 -14.48 12.19
C ARG A 127 -18.26 -15.37 13.36
N TRP A 128 -17.40 -14.85 14.22
CA TRP A 128 -17.15 -15.42 15.54
C TRP A 128 -17.48 -14.37 16.59
N GLU A 129 -18.39 -14.70 17.51
CA GLU A 129 -18.90 -13.82 18.56
C GLU A 129 -17.81 -13.09 19.35
N ILE A 130 -16.71 -13.77 19.65
CA ILE A 130 -15.62 -13.23 20.49
C ILE A 130 -14.57 -12.49 19.62
N ASN A 131 -14.22 -13.04 18.46
CA ASN A 131 -13.11 -12.54 17.67
C ASN A 131 -13.56 -11.94 16.33
N ARG A 132 -13.38 -10.62 16.19
CA ARG A 132 -13.73 -9.87 14.98
C ARG A 132 -12.98 -10.36 13.75
N GLY A 133 -13.65 -10.25 12.61
CA GLY A 133 -13.20 -10.80 11.34
C GLY A 133 -14.11 -11.92 10.86
N ILE A 134 -13.73 -12.54 9.74
CA ILE A 134 -14.47 -13.65 9.16
C ILE A 134 -13.62 -14.92 9.19
N TRP A 135 -14.29 -16.06 9.38
CA TRP A 135 -13.65 -17.31 9.76
C TRP A 135 -14.19 -18.48 8.94
N VAL A 136 -13.32 -19.43 8.61
CA VAL A 136 -13.67 -20.73 8.03
C VAL A 136 -13.18 -21.80 8.99
N GLY A 137 -14.12 -22.53 9.62
CA GLY A 137 -13.78 -23.40 10.75
C GLY A 137 -13.18 -22.60 11.92
N ALA A 138 -11.92 -22.87 12.24
CA ALA A 138 -11.11 -22.17 13.26
C ALA A 138 -10.07 -21.22 12.66
N ASP A 139 -10.03 -21.07 11.33
CA ASP A 139 -9.04 -20.26 10.63
C ASP A 139 -9.62 -18.92 10.20
N LYS A 140 -8.90 -17.83 10.50
CA LYS A 140 -9.31 -16.48 10.12
C LYS A 140 -8.98 -16.24 8.64
N LEU A 141 -10.00 -15.89 7.85
CA LEU A 141 -9.87 -15.53 6.45
C LEU A 141 -9.68 -14.01 6.24
N ALA A 142 -10.29 -13.19 7.09
CA ALA A 142 -10.07 -11.74 7.06
C ALA A 142 -10.02 -11.14 8.46
N ALA A 143 -9.08 -10.22 8.67
CA ALA A 143 -9.00 -9.40 9.87
C ALA A 143 -9.78 -8.10 9.68
N ILE A 144 -10.38 -7.60 10.76
CA ILE A 144 -11.07 -6.31 10.79
C ILE A 144 -10.54 -5.52 11.99
N GLY A 145 -10.05 -4.32 11.73
CA GLY A 145 -9.54 -3.39 12.72
C GLY A 145 -9.84 -1.97 12.26
N VAL A 146 -10.74 -1.29 12.96
CA VAL A 146 -11.25 0.03 12.59
C VAL A 146 -10.93 1.05 13.67
N ARG A 147 -10.90 2.32 13.28
CA ARG A 147 -10.93 3.47 14.18
C ARG A 147 -12.09 4.36 13.76
N VAL A 148 -12.73 5.00 14.73
CA VAL A 148 -13.78 6.00 14.48
C VAL A 148 -13.44 7.27 15.23
N ALA A 149 -13.40 8.40 14.52
CA ALA A 149 -13.17 9.72 15.09
C ALA A 149 -14.15 10.72 14.47
N ARG A 150 -14.85 11.49 15.31
CA ARG A 150 -15.93 12.40 14.87
C ARG A 150 -16.92 11.72 13.90
N TRP A 151 -17.29 10.48 14.21
CA TRP A 151 -18.18 9.62 13.40
C TRP A 151 -17.71 9.30 11.97
N VAL A 152 -16.46 9.59 11.62
CA VAL A 152 -15.82 9.15 10.38
C VAL A 152 -14.88 7.98 10.68
N THR A 153 -14.97 6.94 9.86
CA THR A 153 -14.19 5.71 10.01
C THR A 153 -12.82 5.83 9.35
N SER A 154 -11.85 5.09 9.87
CA SER A 154 -10.56 4.80 9.22
C SER A 154 -10.11 3.39 9.58
N HIS A 155 -9.02 2.97 8.96
CA HIS A 155 -8.61 1.58 8.80
C HIS A 155 -9.75 0.77 8.17
N GLY A 156 -9.91 -0.51 8.51
CA GLY A 156 -10.92 -1.32 7.84
C GLY A 156 -10.64 -2.80 7.97
N PHE A 157 -10.40 -3.46 6.84
CA PHE A 157 -10.24 -4.90 6.78
C PHE A 157 -9.04 -5.33 5.94
N ALA A 158 -8.62 -6.56 6.16
CA ALA A 158 -7.55 -7.23 5.44
C ALA A 158 -8.02 -8.64 5.08
N PHE A 159 -8.31 -8.87 3.80
CA PHE A 159 -8.90 -10.10 3.26
C PHE A 159 -7.83 -10.93 2.54
N ASN A 160 -7.58 -12.15 3.03
CA ASN A 160 -6.52 -13.00 2.53
C ASN A 160 -6.95 -13.74 1.25
N VAL A 161 -6.44 -13.30 0.09
CA VAL A 161 -6.64 -14.03 -1.17
C VAL A 161 -5.52 -15.04 -1.36
N SER A 162 -4.28 -14.57 -1.47
CA SER A 162 -3.08 -15.39 -1.66
C SER A 162 -1.80 -14.78 -1.03
N PRO A 163 -1.85 -14.21 0.20
CA PRO A 163 -0.64 -13.66 0.77
C PRO A 163 0.35 -14.74 1.18
N ASP A 164 1.62 -14.35 1.37
CA ASP A 164 2.61 -15.23 1.98
C ASP A 164 2.22 -15.53 3.43
N MET A 165 1.58 -16.68 3.60
CA MET A 165 1.07 -17.11 4.87
C MET A 165 2.17 -17.49 5.87
N SER A 166 3.43 -17.63 5.43
CA SER A 166 4.57 -17.87 6.33
C SER A 166 4.88 -16.66 7.21
N HIS A 167 4.56 -15.44 6.77
CA HIS A 167 4.76 -14.23 7.57
C HIS A 167 3.86 -14.15 8.80
N TYR A 168 2.73 -14.86 8.81
CA TYR A 168 1.92 -14.98 10.02
C TYR A 168 2.61 -15.77 11.14
N GLN A 169 3.67 -16.54 10.85
CA GLN A 169 4.46 -17.23 11.88
C GLN A 169 5.38 -16.26 12.67
N LEU A 170 5.53 -15.02 12.19
CA LEU A 170 6.29 -13.97 12.88
C LEU A 170 5.49 -13.33 14.02
N ILE A 171 4.21 -13.67 14.17
CA ILE A 171 3.29 -13.10 15.15
C ILE A 171 2.44 -14.18 15.81
N THR A 172 1.88 -13.87 16.99
CA THR A 172 0.80 -14.64 17.60
C THR A 172 -0.52 -13.89 17.40
N PRO A 173 -1.36 -14.25 16.42
CA PRO A 173 -2.61 -13.53 16.18
C PRO A 173 -3.60 -13.76 17.34
N CYS A 174 -4.06 -12.67 17.95
CA CYS A 174 -5.12 -12.68 18.97
C CYS A 174 -4.82 -13.45 20.27
N GLY A 175 -3.58 -13.92 20.51
CA GLY A 175 -3.21 -14.62 21.75
C GLY A 175 -3.97 -15.93 22.04
N LEU A 176 -4.67 -16.48 21.04
CA LEU A 176 -5.55 -17.64 21.20
C LEU A 176 -4.86 -18.92 20.76
N GLN A 177 -4.96 -19.97 21.57
CA GLN A 177 -4.52 -21.31 21.20
C GLN A 177 -5.56 -21.99 20.32
N GLY A 178 -5.11 -22.70 19.28
CA GLY A 178 -5.98 -23.51 18.41
C GLY A 178 -6.75 -22.73 17.34
N VAL A 179 -6.41 -21.46 17.10
CA VAL A 179 -6.92 -20.69 15.95
C VAL A 179 -5.80 -20.47 14.95
N GLY A 180 -6.14 -20.57 13.66
CA GLY A 180 -5.19 -20.34 12.58
C GLY A 180 -5.58 -19.16 11.70
N VAL A 181 -4.85 -19.03 10.60
CA VAL A 181 -5.09 -18.05 9.54
C VAL A 181 -5.09 -18.78 8.20
N THR A 182 -6.03 -18.41 7.34
CA THR A 182 -6.19 -19.00 6.02
C THR A 182 -6.33 -17.93 4.94
N SER A 183 -6.39 -18.35 3.69
CA SER A 183 -6.57 -17.53 2.50
C SER A 183 -7.47 -18.27 1.50
N LEU A 184 -8.04 -17.55 0.53
CA LEU A 184 -8.78 -18.21 -0.56
C LEU A 184 -7.92 -19.25 -1.28
N GLN A 185 -6.65 -18.94 -1.56
CA GLN A 185 -5.71 -19.87 -2.19
C GLN A 185 -5.54 -21.17 -1.39
N ARG A 186 -5.41 -21.09 -0.05
CA ARG A 186 -5.27 -22.29 0.78
C ARG A 186 -6.55 -23.14 0.81
N LEU A 187 -7.71 -22.49 0.77
CA LEU A 187 -9.01 -23.16 0.83
C LEU A 187 -9.41 -23.78 -0.51
N LEU A 188 -9.02 -23.15 -1.62
CA LEU A 188 -9.43 -23.53 -2.98
C LEU A 188 -8.34 -24.28 -3.76
N GLY A 189 -7.10 -24.29 -3.26
CA GLY A 189 -5.93 -24.83 -3.96
C GLY A 189 -5.29 -23.84 -4.94
N GLU A 190 -6.10 -22.99 -5.58
CA GLU A 190 -5.66 -21.90 -6.46
C GLU A 190 -6.31 -20.58 -6.03
N ALA A 191 -5.59 -19.47 -6.20
CA ALA A 191 -6.11 -18.15 -5.86
C ALA A 191 -7.01 -17.61 -6.99
N PRO A 192 -8.23 -17.13 -6.70
CA PRO A 192 -8.96 -16.37 -7.69
C PRO A 192 -8.21 -15.06 -8.03
N PRO A 193 -8.40 -14.50 -9.24
CA PRO A 193 -7.80 -13.23 -9.61
C PRO A 193 -8.17 -12.12 -8.60
N LEU A 194 -7.17 -11.35 -8.16
CA LEU A 194 -7.38 -10.29 -7.15
C LEU A 194 -8.47 -9.30 -7.58
N ASP A 195 -8.54 -8.95 -8.86
CA ASP A 195 -9.56 -8.01 -9.35
C ASP A 195 -10.98 -8.56 -9.28
N ALA A 196 -11.18 -9.87 -9.51
CA ALA A 196 -12.47 -10.51 -9.31
C ALA A 196 -12.91 -10.44 -7.85
N VAL A 197 -11.98 -10.61 -6.91
CA VAL A 197 -12.27 -10.48 -5.47
C VAL A 197 -12.56 -9.02 -5.11
N ARG A 198 -11.79 -8.04 -5.64
CA ARG A 198 -12.07 -6.60 -5.46
C ARG A 198 -13.46 -6.24 -6.00
N ASP A 199 -13.85 -6.74 -7.17
CA ASP A 199 -15.17 -6.52 -7.76
C ASP A 199 -16.31 -7.05 -6.88
N SER A 200 -16.14 -8.25 -6.36
CA SER A 200 -17.07 -8.85 -5.41
C SER A 200 -17.20 -8.00 -4.13
N ILE A 201 -16.07 -7.56 -3.54
CA ILE A 201 -16.05 -6.66 -2.39
C ILE A 201 -16.82 -5.37 -2.68
N VAL A 202 -16.54 -4.69 -3.79
CA VAL A 202 -17.21 -3.42 -4.15
C VAL A 202 -18.71 -3.61 -4.31
N ARG A 203 -19.15 -4.66 -5.01
CA ARG A 203 -20.57 -4.98 -5.20
C ARG A 203 -21.27 -5.25 -3.87
N HIS A 204 -20.69 -6.08 -3.01
CA HIS A 204 -21.30 -6.37 -1.70
C HIS A 204 -21.25 -5.17 -0.77
N PHE A 205 -20.20 -4.35 -0.84
CA PHE A 205 -20.11 -3.10 -0.10
C PHE A 205 -21.23 -2.14 -0.49
N ALA A 206 -21.48 -1.95 -1.81
CA ALA A 206 -22.58 -1.13 -2.32
C ALA A 206 -23.93 -1.56 -1.73
N ASN A 207 -24.21 -2.87 -1.74
CA ASN A 207 -25.46 -3.45 -1.29
C ASN A 207 -25.63 -3.38 0.23
N VAL A 208 -24.63 -3.81 1.00
CA VAL A 208 -24.70 -3.87 2.47
C VAL A 208 -24.74 -2.47 3.09
N PHE A 209 -23.96 -1.53 2.54
CA PHE A 209 -23.92 -0.16 3.06
C PHE A 209 -24.98 0.76 2.49
N ASP A 210 -25.73 0.32 1.47
CA ASP A 210 -26.66 1.15 0.70
C ASP A 210 -25.94 2.41 0.17
N ARG A 211 -25.01 2.17 -0.76
CA ARG A 211 -24.14 3.19 -1.35
C ARG A 211 -24.18 3.15 -2.87
N GLN A 212 -24.27 4.34 -3.47
CA GLN A 212 -24.04 4.51 -4.89
C GLN A 212 -22.53 4.56 -5.10
N ILE A 213 -21.99 3.51 -5.71
CA ILE A 213 -20.55 3.45 -6.00
C ILE A 213 -20.22 4.29 -7.22
N VAL A 214 -19.16 5.08 -7.10
CA VAL A 214 -18.55 5.79 -8.22
C VAL A 214 -17.06 5.46 -8.24
N GLU A 215 -16.59 4.78 -9.28
CA GLU A 215 -15.16 4.50 -9.43
C GLU A 215 -14.39 5.79 -9.78
N ARG A 216 -13.21 5.94 -9.18
CA ARG A 216 -12.28 7.04 -9.43
C ARG A 216 -10.96 6.49 -9.97
N ARG A 217 -10.50 7.04 -11.09
CA ARG A 217 -9.29 6.64 -11.83
C ARG A 217 -8.40 7.83 -12.20
N ASP A 218 -8.55 8.92 -11.47
CA ASP A 218 -7.89 10.22 -11.67
C ASP A 218 -6.51 10.30 -10.97
N ALA A 219 -5.77 9.19 -10.90
CA ALA A 219 -4.42 9.19 -10.39
C ALA A 219 -3.44 9.79 -11.43
N MET A 220 -2.53 10.64 -10.99
CA MET A 220 -1.47 11.19 -11.82
C MET A 220 -0.45 10.09 -12.15
N PRO A 221 -0.23 9.76 -13.42
CA PRO A 221 0.74 8.74 -13.81
C PRO A 221 2.15 9.30 -13.70
N VAL A 222 3.02 8.60 -12.97
CA VAL A 222 4.42 8.97 -12.77
C VAL A 222 5.33 7.76 -12.97
N VAL A 223 6.62 8.00 -13.17
CA VAL A 223 7.65 6.96 -13.30
C VAL A 223 8.76 7.16 -12.30
N LYS A 224 9.41 6.06 -11.97
CA LYS A 224 10.65 6.00 -11.22
C LYS A 224 11.65 5.16 -11.96
N VAL A 225 12.91 5.60 -12.04
CA VAL A 225 14.00 4.81 -12.58
C VAL A 225 15.07 4.62 -11.52
N VAL A 226 15.26 3.38 -11.09
CA VAL A 226 16.36 3.01 -10.19
C VAL A 226 17.57 2.62 -11.03
N ILE A 227 18.58 3.47 -11.05
CA ILE A 227 19.80 3.26 -11.83
C ILE A 227 20.85 2.61 -10.93
N HIS A 228 21.48 1.52 -11.40
CA HIS A 228 22.48 0.78 -10.62
C HIS A 228 23.66 0.28 -11.47
N ASP A 229 24.80 0.00 -10.84
CA ASP A 229 25.95 -0.65 -11.49
C ASP A 229 26.05 -2.17 -11.18
N GLY A 230 25.24 -2.64 -10.21
CA GLY A 230 25.22 -4.01 -9.71
C GLY A 230 25.65 -4.14 -8.25
N GLU A 231 26.23 -3.08 -7.69
CA GLU A 231 26.61 -2.98 -6.27
C GLU A 231 26.06 -1.70 -5.62
N ARG A 232 25.96 -0.63 -6.40
CA ARG A 232 25.54 0.70 -5.98
C ARG A 232 24.36 1.18 -6.80
N VAL A 233 23.61 2.12 -6.23
CA VAL A 233 22.51 2.84 -6.87
C VAL A 233 22.86 4.33 -6.98
N LEU A 234 22.45 4.94 -8.08
CA LEU A 234 22.57 6.37 -8.29
C LEU A 234 21.36 7.06 -7.65
N LEU A 235 21.60 8.04 -6.78
CA LEU A 235 20.58 8.95 -6.28
C LEU A 235 20.88 10.38 -6.70
N LEU A 236 19.82 11.14 -6.90
CA LEU A 236 19.84 12.57 -7.18
C LEU A 236 19.34 13.32 -5.96
N ARG A 237 20.00 14.41 -5.61
CA ARG A 237 19.60 15.31 -4.52
C ARG A 237 18.81 16.45 -5.11
N ARG A 238 17.52 16.52 -4.80
CA ARG A 238 16.66 17.65 -5.20
C ARG A 238 17.25 19.00 -4.76
N THR A 239 16.95 20.06 -5.48
CA THR A 239 17.30 21.42 -5.04
C THR A 239 16.75 21.75 -3.65
N PRO A 240 17.38 22.68 -2.90
CA PRO A 240 16.90 23.06 -1.57
C PRO A 240 15.46 23.59 -1.57
N SER A 241 15.05 24.32 -2.62
CA SER A 241 13.68 24.80 -2.82
C SER A 241 12.69 23.64 -3.00
N ALA A 242 13.12 22.53 -3.58
CA ALA A 242 12.35 21.30 -3.74
C ALA A 242 12.57 20.30 -2.59
N GLY A 243 13.07 20.76 -1.45
CA GLY A 243 13.17 20.00 -0.19
C GLY A 243 14.51 19.28 0.05
N GLY A 244 15.46 19.31 -0.88
CA GLY A 244 16.85 18.89 -0.62
C GLY A 244 17.10 17.39 -0.39
N ASN A 245 16.11 16.54 -0.66
CA ASN A 245 16.15 15.10 -0.35
C ASN A 245 16.80 14.29 -1.48
N TRP A 246 17.43 13.16 -1.11
CA TRP A 246 17.92 12.18 -2.06
C TRP A 246 16.78 11.26 -2.54
N GLN A 247 16.73 11.00 -3.83
CA GLN A 247 15.75 10.13 -4.47
C GLN A 247 16.32 9.49 -5.75
N PRO A 248 15.72 8.41 -6.26
CA PRO A 248 15.94 7.94 -7.63
C PRO A 248 15.48 8.99 -8.65
N VAL A 249 15.70 8.69 -9.94
CA VAL A 249 15.09 9.48 -11.03
C VAL A 249 13.57 9.34 -10.96
N THR A 250 12.85 10.44 -11.05
CA THR A 250 11.38 10.46 -10.95
C THR A 250 10.79 11.46 -11.92
N GLY A 251 9.68 11.11 -12.56
CA GLY A 251 9.10 11.96 -13.59
C GLY A 251 7.62 11.78 -13.81
N ARG A 252 7.00 12.72 -14.51
CA ARG A 252 5.58 12.60 -14.90
C ARG A 252 5.48 11.92 -16.25
N ILE A 253 4.43 11.12 -16.43
CA ILE A 253 4.10 10.57 -17.75
C ILE A 253 3.30 11.64 -18.51
N GLU A 254 3.79 12.04 -19.67
CA GLU A 254 3.15 13.05 -20.50
C GLU A 254 1.97 12.48 -21.31
N ALA A 255 1.13 13.38 -21.82
CA ALA A 255 -0.05 12.98 -22.59
C ALA A 255 0.36 12.26 -23.89
N GLY A 256 -0.05 10.99 -24.03
CA GLY A 256 0.28 10.16 -25.19
C GLY A 256 1.57 9.35 -25.03
N GLU A 257 2.28 9.51 -23.92
CA GLU A 257 3.51 8.79 -23.60
C GLU A 257 3.18 7.45 -22.89
N THR A 258 3.95 6.40 -23.19
CA THR A 258 3.87 5.16 -22.40
C THR A 258 4.73 5.29 -21.14
N PRO A 259 4.45 4.56 -20.05
CA PRO A 259 5.33 4.58 -18.87
C PRO A 259 6.79 4.23 -19.18
N HIS A 260 7.04 3.38 -20.18
CA HIS A 260 8.39 3.01 -20.58
C HIS A 260 9.10 4.18 -21.29
N ASP A 261 8.43 4.86 -22.20
CA ASP A 261 9.01 6.01 -22.93
C ASP A 261 9.31 7.17 -21.96
N ALA A 262 8.40 7.42 -21.01
CA ALA A 262 8.60 8.39 -19.94
C ALA A 262 9.84 8.06 -19.11
N ALA A 263 10.02 6.80 -18.72
CA ALA A 263 11.18 6.39 -17.94
C ALA A 263 12.51 6.58 -18.71
N ILE A 264 12.53 6.35 -20.03
CA ILE A 264 13.72 6.63 -20.86
C ILE A 264 14.00 8.13 -20.90
N ARG A 265 12.97 8.94 -21.18
CA ARG A 265 13.08 10.39 -21.27
C ARG A 265 13.58 11.00 -19.96
N GLU A 266 12.93 10.67 -18.85
CA GLU A 266 13.27 11.20 -17.52
C GLU A 266 14.67 10.78 -17.07
N MET A 267 15.09 9.54 -17.38
CA MET A 267 16.47 9.12 -17.13
C MET A 267 17.47 9.98 -17.92
N PHE A 268 17.20 10.21 -19.20
CA PHE A 268 18.08 11.02 -20.04
C PHE A 268 18.09 12.49 -19.60
N GLU A 269 16.94 13.10 -19.35
CA GLU A 269 16.80 14.50 -18.95
C GLU A 269 17.47 14.78 -17.60
N GLU A 270 17.26 13.92 -16.60
CA GLU A 270 17.78 14.15 -15.24
C GLU A 270 19.24 13.73 -15.06
N THR A 271 19.80 12.88 -15.93
CA THR A 271 21.14 12.29 -15.72
C THR A 271 22.07 12.28 -16.93
N GLY A 272 21.56 12.54 -18.13
CA GLY A 272 22.29 12.39 -19.40
C GLY A 272 22.62 10.94 -19.76
N LEU A 273 22.13 9.95 -19.00
CA LEU A 273 22.42 8.53 -19.22
C LEU A 273 21.48 7.94 -20.26
N GLU A 274 22.05 7.11 -21.14
CA GLU A 274 21.31 6.27 -22.08
C GLU A 274 21.63 4.80 -21.78
N ALA A 275 20.61 4.02 -21.41
CA ALA A 275 20.74 2.61 -21.11
C ALA A 275 19.42 1.87 -21.36
N PRO A 276 19.46 0.55 -21.64
CA PRO A 276 18.26 -0.26 -21.62
C PRO A 276 17.60 -0.21 -20.24
N ILE A 277 16.30 0.02 -20.22
CA ILE A 277 15.48 -0.04 -19.00
C ILE A 277 14.61 -1.29 -19.01
N ALA A 278 14.29 -1.80 -17.83
CA ALA A 278 13.35 -2.90 -17.65
C ALA A 278 12.34 -2.55 -16.54
N PRO A 279 11.08 -3.02 -16.62
CA PRO A 279 10.15 -2.89 -15.52
C PRO A 279 10.67 -3.64 -14.28
N LEU A 280 10.64 -3.00 -13.11
CA LEU A 280 10.98 -3.66 -11.84
C LEU A 280 9.82 -4.55 -11.33
N GLY A 281 8.65 -4.47 -11.97
CA GLY A 281 7.44 -5.20 -11.55
C GLY A 281 6.76 -4.58 -10.33
N LEU A 282 7.01 -3.29 -10.07
CA LEU A 282 6.43 -2.54 -8.96
C LEU A 282 5.67 -1.33 -9.49
N THR A 283 4.39 -1.28 -9.15
CA THR A 283 3.57 -0.07 -9.32
C THR A 283 3.03 0.32 -7.95
N GLN A 284 3.23 1.57 -7.57
CA GLN A 284 2.85 2.08 -6.25
C GLN A 284 1.86 3.21 -6.37
N SER A 285 0.91 3.28 -5.44
CA SER A 285 0.01 4.42 -5.33
C SER A 285 0.32 5.22 -4.07
N PHE A 286 0.33 6.54 -4.18
CA PHE A 286 0.51 7.45 -3.05
C PHE A 286 -0.35 8.70 -3.19
N LEU A 287 -0.47 9.47 -2.10
CA LEU A 287 -1.10 10.79 -2.11
C LEU A 287 0.01 11.84 -2.09
N ILE A 288 0.06 12.66 -3.13
CA ILE A 288 0.90 13.85 -3.19
C ILE A 288 0.20 14.94 -2.38
N ASP A 289 0.87 15.39 -1.34
CA ASP A 289 0.39 16.50 -0.52
C ASP A 289 0.32 17.79 -1.35
N ALA A 290 -0.68 18.63 -1.06
CA ALA A 290 -0.88 19.89 -1.76
C ALA A 290 0.35 20.82 -1.72
N SER A 291 1.18 20.72 -0.67
CA SER A 291 2.43 21.50 -0.53
C SER A 291 3.50 21.16 -1.57
N TYR A 292 3.39 20.01 -2.25
CA TYR A 292 4.28 19.60 -3.34
C TYR A 292 3.70 19.91 -4.72
N LEU A 293 2.55 20.60 -4.79
CA LEU A 293 1.86 20.95 -6.02
C LEU A 293 1.81 22.48 -6.19
N PRO A 294 1.53 23.00 -7.40
CA PRO A 294 1.36 24.43 -7.61
C PRO A 294 0.36 25.05 -6.62
N GLU A 295 0.62 26.30 -6.21
CA GLU A 295 -0.19 27.00 -5.23
C GLU A 295 -1.69 26.97 -5.59
N GLY A 296 -2.54 26.65 -4.62
CA GLY A 296 -3.99 26.47 -4.81
C GLY A 296 -4.42 25.08 -5.26
N SER A 297 -3.49 24.14 -5.49
CA SER A 297 -3.81 22.74 -5.76
C SER A 297 -4.32 22.01 -4.51
N SER A 298 -5.18 21.00 -4.71
CA SER A 298 -5.51 20.02 -3.67
C SER A 298 -4.58 18.82 -3.74
N ALA A 299 -4.49 18.04 -2.67
CA ALA A 299 -3.78 16.75 -2.69
C ALA A 299 -4.28 15.86 -3.85
N ARG A 300 -3.38 15.13 -4.48
CA ARG A 300 -3.66 14.30 -5.66
C ARG A 300 -3.11 12.89 -5.48
N PHE A 301 -3.89 11.90 -5.90
CA PHE A 301 -3.37 10.54 -6.02
C PHE A 301 -2.40 10.45 -7.18
N ALA A 302 -1.37 9.64 -7.03
CA ALA A 302 -0.43 9.31 -8.10
C ALA A 302 -0.20 7.80 -8.13
N ASP A 303 0.02 7.28 -9.33
CA ASP A 303 0.42 5.91 -9.59
C ASP A 303 1.79 5.92 -10.26
N GLU A 304 2.77 5.33 -9.59
CA GLU A 304 4.17 5.32 -10.00
C GLU A 304 4.57 3.97 -10.56
N HIS A 305 5.07 3.97 -11.79
CA HIS A 305 5.64 2.79 -12.45
C HIS A 305 7.15 2.76 -12.27
N THR A 306 7.67 1.72 -11.63
CA THR A 306 9.10 1.60 -11.33
C THR A 306 9.82 0.77 -12.38
N PHE A 307 10.89 1.37 -12.92
CA PHE A 307 11.83 0.79 -13.84
C PHE A 307 13.22 0.70 -13.21
N VAL A 308 14.06 -0.14 -13.81
CA VAL A 308 15.46 -0.30 -13.44
C VAL A 308 16.33 -0.14 -14.68
N ALA A 309 17.48 0.51 -14.51
CA ALA A 309 18.50 0.63 -15.55
C ALA A 309 19.85 0.20 -14.99
N ARG A 310 20.58 -0.65 -15.72
CA ARG A 310 21.96 -1.00 -15.36
C ARG A 310 22.93 -0.21 -16.22
N VAL A 311 23.85 0.50 -15.57
CA VAL A 311 24.89 1.30 -16.25
C VAL A 311 26.29 0.91 -15.76
N PRO A 312 27.35 1.15 -16.56
CA PRO A 312 28.73 1.01 -16.09
C PRO A 312 29.02 1.92 -14.88
N ALA A 313 29.91 1.45 -13.99
CA ALA A 313 30.26 2.17 -12.76
C ALA A 313 30.93 3.54 -12.99
N ASP A 314 31.48 3.76 -14.18
CA ASP A 314 32.15 4.97 -14.65
C ASP A 314 31.29 5.80 -15.61
N ALA A 315 30.02 5.46 -15.80
CA ALA A 315 29.11 6.20 -16.66
C ALA A 315 29.02 7.68 -16.20
N PRO A 316 29.24 8.65 -17.12
CA PRO A 316 29.22 10.05 -16.77
C PRO A 316 27.79 10.49 -16.46
N VAL A 317 27.56 11.04 -15.27
CA VAL A 317 26.26 11.58 -14.85
C VAL A 317 26.29 13.10 -15.01
N ALA A 318 25.37 13.62 -15.81
CA ALA A 318 25.12 15.06 -15.99
C ALA A 318 23.73 15.39 -15.47
N ILE A 319 23.65 15.97 -14.27
CA ILE A 319 22.36 16.30 -13.65
C ILE A 319 21.72 17.55 -14.26
N ASP A 320 20.39 17.56 -14.33
CA ASP A 320 19.63 18.80 -14.51
C ASP A 320 19.78 19.69 -13.26
N ALA A 321 20.45 20.83 -13.43
CA ALA A 321 20.72 21.76 -12.34
C ALA A 321 19.50 22.59 -11.90
N GLU A 322 18.41 22.61 -12.70
CA GLU A 322 17.15 23.24 -12.29
C GLU A 322 16.40 22.38 -11.26
N GLU A 323 16.52 21.06 -11.38
CA GLU A 323 15.82 20.10 -10.53
C GLU A 323 16.68 19.57 -9.38
N HIS A 324 17.98 19.37 -9.63
CA HIS A 324 18.90 18.66 -8.73
C HIS A 324 20.15 19.48 -8.39
N ALA A 325 20.54 19.42 -7.12
CA ALA A 325 21.74 20.07 -6.59
C ALA A 325 22.98 19.18 -6.59
N ALA A 326 22.81 17.84 -6.65
CA ALA A 326 23.91 16.89 -6.68
C ALA A 326 23.44 15.49 -7.16
N SER A 327 24.38 14.67 -7.60
CA SER A 327 24.21 13.22 -7.76
C SER A 327 25.29 12.45 -7.00
N ALA A 328 24.98 11.26 -6.49
CA ALA A 328 25.97 10.39 -5.89
C ALA A 328 25.59 8.90 -6.00
N TRP A 329 26.62 8.05 -6.05
CA TRP A 329 26.49 6.61 -5.99
C TRP A 329 26.53 6.12 -4.54
N PHE A 330 25.54 5.32 -4.14
CA PHE A 330 25.40 4.79 -2.79
C PHE A 330 25.40 3.26 -2.84
N THR A 331 25.99 2.59 -1.84
CA THR A 331 25.62 1.18 -1.60
C THR A 331 24.12 1.11 -1.31
N ILE A 332 23.48 -0.04 -1.54
CA ILE A 332 22.05 -0.19 -1.31
C ILE A 332 21.71 0.15 0.17
N GLU A 333 22.52 -0.30 1.12
CA GLU A 333 22.33 0.01 2.54
C GLU A 333 22.40 1.52 2.81
N ALA A 334 23.42 2.21 2.28
CA ALA A 334 23.56 3.65 2.47
C ALA A 334 22.44 4.44 1.76
N ALA A 335 21.94 3.93 0.63
CA ALA A 335 20.82 4.52 -0.09
C ALA A 335 19.51 4.42 0.71
N LEU A 336 19.26 3.28 1.39
CA LEU A 336 18.10 3.09 2.26
C LEU A 336 18.10 4.07 3.45
N ASP A 337 19.28 4.44 3.96
CA ASP A 337 19.42 5.44 5.03
C ASP A 337 19.28 6.88 4.51
N ALA A 338 19.72 7.16 3.27
CA ALA A 338 19.69 8.49 2.67
C ALA A 338 18.29 8.88 2.16
N ILE A 339 17.49 7.90 1.73
CA ILE A 339 16.19 8.13 1.12
C ILE A 339 15.13 8.46 2.17
N ARG A 340 14.37 9.53 1.88
CA ARG A 340 13.29 9.99 2.73
C ARG A 340 12.03 9.12 2.60
N TRP A 341 11.63 8.83 1.37
CA TRP A 341 10.31 8.29 1.07
C TRP A 341 10.25 6.76 1.24
N SER A 342 9.14 6.25 1.75
CA SER A 342 8.94 4.81 1.96
C SER A 342 8.84 4.06 0.63
N ASP A 343 8.28 4.69 -0.41
CA ASP A 343 8.10 4.02 -1.71
C ASP A 343 9.44 3.81 -2.43
N ASP A 344 10.33 4.79 -2.35
CA ASP A 344 11.70 4.69 -2.85
C ASP A 344 12.46 3.54 -2.16
N ARG A 345 12.30 3.41 -0.84
CA ARG A 345 12.89 2.29 -0.08
C ARG A 345 12.34 0.93 -0.53
N GLU A 346 11.04 0.84 -0.82
CA GLU A 346 10.44 -0.38 -1.37
C GLU A 346 11.06 -0.77 -2.73
N ALA A 347 11.26 0.21 -3.61
CA ALA A 347 11.92 -0.02 -4.90
C ALA A 347 13.36 -0.52 -4.72
N LEU A 348 14.14 0.06 -3.80
CA LEU A 348 15.50 -0.39 -3.51
C LEU A 348 15.56 -1.80 -2.92
N GLU A 349 14.66 -2.12 -1.99
CA GLU A 349 14.60 -3.46 -1.40
C GLU A 349 14.21 -4.52 -2.43
N LEU A 350 13.30 -4.18 -3.36
CA LEU A 350 12.95 -5.06 -4.47
C LEU A 350 14.12 -5.24 -5.43
N LEU A 351 14.81 -4.16 -5.80
CA LEU A 351 16.03 -4.23 -6.61
C LEU A 351 17.08 -5.14 -5.96
N ARG A 352 17.32 -4.99 -4.65
CA ARG A 352 18.26 -5.83 -3.90
C ARG A 352 17.94 -7.31 -4.06
N ARG A 353 16.66 -7.68 -3.96
CA ARG A 353 16.22 -9.08 -4.14
C ARG A 353 16.48 -9.57 -5.57
N THR A 354 16.18 -8.75 -6.57
CA THR A 354 16.41 -9.08 -7.99
C THR A 354 17.90 -9.26 -8.31
N ILE A 355 18.77 -8.35 -7.84
CA ILE A 355 20.21 -8.47 -8.06
C ILE A 355 20.77 -9.72 -7.36
N LEU A 356 20.28 -10.05 -6.17
CA LEU A 356 20.72 -11.24 -5.44
C LEU A 356 20.22 -12.55 -6.06
N SER A 357 19.07 -12.56 -6.75
CA SER A 357 18.59 -13.76 -7.46
C SER A 357 19.32 -14.04 -8.76
N ASP A 358 19.95 -13.02 -9.36
CA ASP A 358 20.70 -13.13 -10.61
C ASP A 358 22.19 -13.54 -10.40
N ARG A 359 22.64 -13.63 -9.15
CA ARG A 359 23.98 -14.11 -8.74
C ARG A 359 23.93 -15.58 -8.36
#